data_AF-A0AA37GRA7-F1
#
_entry.id   AF-A0AA37GRA7-F1
#
_cell.length_a   1.000
_cell.length_b   1.000
_cell.length_c   1.000
_cell.angle_alpha   90.00
_cell.angle_beta   90.00
_cell.angle_gamma   90.00
#
_symmetry.space_group_name_H-M   'P 1'
#
loop_
_entity.id
_entity.type
_entity.pdbx_description
1 polymer ?
#
loop_
_entity_poly.entity_id
_entity_poly.type
_entity_poly.pdbx_seq_one_letter_code
_entity_poly.pdbx_strand_id
1 'polypeptide(L)'
;MCLGDAYFGDHTKFNDSNAAPVICTWSNLTFSVPAEGTSDHDVGFVGSNSTSDRQTSGFMFYGTFIFVESSSGAMESLWYATPSSIDGIYSLKWNETGDSSTDKIILTLKKTPPSNASKTKTRDA
;
A
#
# COMPACT_ATOMS: atom_id res chain seq x y z
N MET A 1 -12.26 9.12 5.62
CA MET A 1 -13.38 8.48 4.90
C MET A 1 -13.06 7.01 4.79
N CYS A 2 -13.84 6.15 5.43
CA CYS A 2 -13.71 4.71 5.27
C CYS A 2 -14.32 4.38 3.91
N LEU A 3 -13.50 3.94 2.95
CA LEU A 3 -14.03 3.47 1.68
C LEU A 3 -14.62 2.09 1.91
N GLY A 4 -15.93 2.03 2.14
CA GLY A 4 -16.63 0.76 2.36
C GLY A 4 -17.79 0.94 3.31
N ASP A 5 -18.90 1.46 2.79
CA ASP A 5 -20.18 1.50 3.48
C ASP A 5 -20.69 0.05 3.60
N ALA A 6 -20.25 -0.66 4.63
CA ALA A 6 -20.82 -1.93 5.05
C ALA A 6 -21.37 -1.72 6.46
N TYR A 7 -22.61 -1.28 6.54
CA TYR A 7 -23.42 -1.39 7.75
C TYR A 7 -23.47 -2.87 8.14
N PHE A 8 -22.92 -3.25 9.28
CA PHE A 8 -23.22 -4.54 9.93
C PHE A 8 -24.55 -4.43 10.69
N GLY A 9 -25.61 -4.06 9.96
CA GLY A 9 -26.98 -3.82 10.41
C GLY A 9 -27.94 -3.87 9.21
N ASP A 10 -29.24 -3.74 9.47
CA ASP A 10 -30.28 -3.79 8.42
C ASP A 10 -29.98 -2.80 7.28
N HIS A 11 -29.70 -3.34 6.09
CA HIS A 11 -29.26 -2.60 4.91
C HIS A 11 -30.31 -1.62 4.36
N THR A 12 -31.53 -1.63 4.91
CA THR A 12 -32.61 -0.72 4.52
C THR A 12 -32.64 0.58 5.32
N LYS A 13 -31.82 0.71 6.38
CA LYS A 13 -31.82 1.87 7.27
C LYS A 13 -30.48 2.59 7.25
N PHE A 14 -30.44 3.69 6.50
CA PHE A 14 -29.41 4.72 6.73
C PHE A 14 -29.70 5.33 8.11
N ASN A 15 -28.73 5.31 9.03
CA ASN A 15 -28.83 5.84 10.41
C ASN A 15 -29.63 4.98 11.42
N ASP A 16 -29.35 3.67 11.49
CA ASP A 16 -29.82 2.83 12.60
C ASP A 16 -29.11 3.21 13.92
N SER A 17 -29.89 3.66 14.90
CA SER A 17 -29.42 4.01 16.26
C SER A 17 -28.85 2.83 17.04
N ASN A 18 -29.15 1.60 16.61
CA ASN A 18 -28.62 0.36 17.17
C ASN A 18 -27.42 -0.19 16.37
N ALA A 19 -26.98 0.49 15.29
CA ALA A 19 -25.77 0.08 14.58
C ALA A 19 -24.55 0.22 15.49
N ALA A 20 -23.73 -0.84 15.57
CA ALA A 20 -22.43 -0.74 16.22
C ALA A 20 -21.57 0.31 15.50
N PRO A 21 -20.77 1.13 16.22
CA PRO A 21 -19.81 2.03 15.59
C PRO A 21 -18.90 1.21 14.66
N VAL A 22 -18.92 1.50 13.36
CA VAL A 22 -17.95 0.93 12.43
C VAL A 22 -16.61 1.61 12.69
N ILE A 23 -15.85 1.06 13.64
CA ILE A 23 -14.47 1.46 13.86
C ILE A 23 -13.68 0.93 12.66
N CYS A 24 -13.17 1.83 11.85
CA CYS A 24 -12.36 1.45 10.70
C CYS A 24 -11.02 0.93 11.22
N THR A 25 -10.88 -0.38 11.26
CA THR A 25 -9.70 -1.08 11.79
C THR A 25 -8.42 -0.78 11.01
N TRP A 26 -8.53 -0.07 9.88
CA TRP A 26 -7.38 0.40 9.08
C TRP A 26 -7.02 1.86 9.33
N SER A 27 -7.89 2.69 9.92
CA SER A 27 -7.59 4.12 10.09
C SER A 27 -6.50 4.39 11.11
N ASN A 28 -6.16 3.41 11.95
CA ASN A 28 -5.06 3.45 12.90
C ASN A 28 -3.78 2.74 12.40
N LEU A 29 -3.74 2.35 11.13
CA LEU A 29 -2.55 1.69 10.56
C LEU A 29 -1.69 2.69 9.79
N THR A 30 -0.38 2.49 9.85
CA THR A 30 0.62 3.28 9.13
C THR A 30 1.24 2.44 8.03
N PHE A 31 1.37 3.00 6.84
CA PHE A 31 2.09 2.35 5.74
C PHE A 31 3.56 2.15 6.12
N SER A 32 4.13 1.01 5.75
CA SER A 32 5.47 0.62 6.14
C SER A 32 6.16 -0.21 5.07
N VAL A 33 7.48 -0.08 5.03
CA VAL A 33 8.38 -1.01 4.35
C VAL A 33 9.17 -1.80 5.40
N PRO A 34 9.71 -2.97 5.07
CA PRO A 34 10.65 -3.67 5.94
C PRO A 34 11.88 -2.81 6.23
N ALA A 35 12.34 -2.84 7.49
CA ALA A 35 13.54 -2.11 7.91
C ALA A 35 14.82 -2.72 7.30
N GLU A 36 15.91 -1.97 7.29
CA GLU A 36 17.20 -2.46 6.79
C GLU A 36 17.65 -3.75 7.51
N GLY A 37 18.20 -4.70 6.74
CA GLY A 37 18.73 -5.96 7.28
C GLY A 37 17.70 -7.03 7.60
N THR A 38 16.40 -6.78 7.41
CA THR A 38 15.38 -7.83 7.50
C THR A 38 15.32 -8.69 6.23
N SER A 39 14.92 -9.94 6.39
CA SER A 39 14.69 -10.89 5.29
C SER A 39 13.27 -10.80 4.71
N ASP A 40 12.39 -10.05 5.36
CA ASP A 40 11.08 -9.76 4.84
C ASP A 40 11.18 -8.63 3.80
N HIS A 41 10.39 -8.76 2.74
CA HIS A 41 10.34 -7.82 1.64
C HIS A 41 8.95 -7.25 1.40
N ASP A 42 7.95 -7.75 2.13
CA ASP A 42 6.56 -7.36 1.93
C ASP A 42 6.28 -5.97 2.52
N VAL A 43 5.72 -5.10 1.70
CA VAL A 43 5.21 -3.80 2.14
C VAL A 43 3.84 -4.00 2.78
N GLY A 44 3.50 -3.16 3.75
CA GLY A 44 2.24 -3.36 4.44
C GLY A 44 1.86 -2.21 5.36
N PHE A 45 0.84 -2.49 6.18
CA PHE A 45 0.32 -1.55 7.15
C PHE A 45 0.50 -2.12 8.54
N VAL A 46 1.07 -1.34 9.45
CA VAL A 46 1.29 -1.74 10.85
C VAL A 46 0.57 -0.82 11.82
N GLY A 47 0.10 -1.40 12.92
CA GLY A 47 -0.42 -0.64 14.05
C GLY A 47 0.71 -0.01 14.87
N SER A 48 0.34 0.92 15.74
CA SER A 48 1.27 1.78 16.51
C SER A 48 2.28 1.04 17.40
N ASN A 49 2.13 -0.27 17.63
CA ASN A 49 2.91 -1.04 18.61
C ASN A 49 3.95 -1.99 17.97
N SER A 50 4.11 -2.02 16.65
CA SER A 50 4.90 -3.05 15.95
C SER A 50 5.81 -2.46 14.86
N THR A 51 6.96 -1.90 15.25
CA THR A 51 7.89 -1.22 14.32
C THR A 51 9.33 -1.73 14.35
N SER A 52 9.69 -2.76 15.13
CA SER A 52 11.09 -3.20 15.24
C SER A 52 11.71 -3.58 13.88
N ASP A 53 10.90 -4.18 13.00
CA ASP A 53 11.35 -4.72 11.72
C ASP A 53 10.75 -3.94 10.55
N ARG A 54 10.14 -2.78 10.83
CA ARG A 54 9.38 -1.97 9.88
C ARG A 54 9.82 -0.52 9.94
N GLN A 55 10.04 0.07 8.78
CA GLN A 55 10.21 1.50 8.61
C GLN A 55 8.88 2.14 8.20
N THR A 56 8.39 3.05 9.04
CA THR A 56 7.11 3.77 8.86
C THR A 56 7.31 5.26 8.51
N SER A 57 8.56 5.71 8.41
CA SER A 57 8.96 7.10 8.14
C SER A 57 10.06 7.17 7.08
N GLY A 58 10.46 8.39 6.69
CA GLY A 58 11.48 8.60 5.64
C GLY A 58 10.93 8.51 4.20
N PHE A 59 9.62 8.34 4.03
CA PHE A 59 8.98 8.40 2.72
C PHE A 59 8.98 9.84 2.20
N MET A 60 9.48 10.03 0.98
CA MET A 60 9.61 11.36 0.39
C MET A 60 9.40 11.36 -1.12
N PHE A 61 9.09 12.54 -1.65
CA PHE A 61 8.98 12.76 -3.09
C PHE A 61 10.21 13.51 -3.60
N TYR A 62 10.78 13.02 -4.71
CA TYR A 62 11.67 13.81 -5.55
C TYR A 62 10.98 14.04 -6.90
N GLY A 63 10.48 15.26 -7.12
CA GLY A 63 9.55 15.53 -8.21
C GLY A 63 8.26 14.73 -8.05
N THR A 64 7.99 13.80 -8.95
CA THR A 64 6.82 12.90 -8.88
C THR A 64 7.15 11.49 -8.41
N PHE A 65 8.41 11.19 -8.14
CA PHE A 65 8.91 9.86 -7.79
C PHE A 65 8.96 9.65 -6.27
N ILE A 66 8.66 8.45 -5.82
CA ILE A 66 8.68 8.08 -4.39
C ILE A 66 10.02 7.45 -4.04
N PHE A 67 10.64 7.99 -3.00
CA PHE A 67 11.86 7.50 -2.38
C PHE A 67 11.64 7.20 -0.89
N VAL A 68 12.51 6.37 -0.34
CA VAL A 68 12.59 6.08 1.08
C VAL A 68 14.01 6.44 1.52
N GLU A 69 14.12 7.21 2.59
CA GLU A 69 15.40 7.55 3.21
C GLU A 69 15.93 6.34 4.00
N SER A 70 17.15 5.93 3.69
CA SER A 70 17.89 4.91 4.43
C SER A 70 18.36 5.44 5.80
N SER A 71 18.83 4.54 6.67
CA SER A 71 19.46 4.89 7.96
C SER A 71 20.68 5.81 7.82
N SER A 72 21.30 5.80 6.64
CA SER A 72 22.45 6.67 6.29
C SER A 72 22.05 8.05 5.75
N GLY A 73 20.75 8.31 5.54
CA GLY A 73 20.23 9.54 4.92
C GLY A 73 20.25 9.52 3.39
N ALA A 74 20.65 8.41 2.76
CA ALA A 74 20.58 8.26 1.31
C ALA A 74 19.13 8.03 0.85
N MET A 75 18.76 8.63 -0.29
CA MET A 75 17.44 8.43 -0.91
C MET A 75 17.47 7.18 -1.79
N GLU A 76 16.63 6.21 -1.47
CA GLU A 76 16.57 4.93 -2.17
C GLU A 76 15.21 4.69 -2.83
N SER A 77 15.24 3.95 -3.95
CA SER A 77 14.05 3.51 -4.67
C SER A 77 14.19 2.02 -4.98
N LEU A 78 14.04 1.19 -3.96
CA LEU A 78 14.24 -0.27 -4.03
C LEU A 78 12.92 -1.01 -4.24
N TRP A 79 11.96 -0.38 -4.92
CA TRP A 79 10.65 -0.94 -5.17
C TRP A 79 10.72 -2.02 -6.25
N TYR A 80 10.08 -3.15 -6.00
CA TYR A 80 9.90 -4.19 -7.00
C TYR A 80 8.56 -4.92 -6.81
N ALA A 81 8.20 -5.72 -7.79
CA ALA A 81 7.03 -6.58 -7.74
C ALA A 81 7.41 -8.04 -8.01
N THR A 82 6.71 -8.96 -7.36
CA THR A 82 6.74 -10.39 -7.69
C THR A 82 5.31 -10.88 -7.98
N PRO A 83 5.13 -11.87 -8.87
CA PRO A 83 3.83 -12.50 -9.06
C PRO A 83 3.22 -12.98 -7.74
N SER A 84 1.92 -12.78 -7.57
CA SER A 84 1.16 -13.38 -6.46
C SER A 84 0.57 -14.72 -6.88
N SER A 85 -0.18 -15.36 -5.99
CA SER A 85 -0.98 -16.55 -6.32
C SER A 85 -2.19 -16.28 -7.21
N ILE A 86 -2.50 -15.00 -7.49
CA ILE A 86 -3.61 -14.58 -8.33
C ILE A 86 -3.06 -14.05 -9.64
N ASP A 87 -3.54 -14.59 -10.77
CA ASP A 87 -3.12 -14.16 -12.10
C ASP A 87 -3.39 -12.67 -12.33
N GLY A 88 -2.42 -12.01 -12.96
CA GLY A 88 -2.43 -10.55 -13.18
C GLY A 88 -2.26 -9.70 -11.92
N ILE A 89 -2.13 -10.29 -10.72
CA ILE A 89 -1.90 -9.56 -9.47
C ILE A 89 -0.46 -9.77 -9.00
N TYR A 90 0.18 -8.66 -8.66
CA TYR A 90 1.56 -8.62 -8.21
C TYR A 90 1.65 -8.06 -6.80
N SER A 91 2.49 -8.67 -5.97
CA SER A 91 2.83 -8.15 -4.65
C SER A 91 3.86 -7.04 -4.78
N LEU A 92 3.57 -5.87 -4.22
CA LEU A 92 4.55 -4.80 -4.09
C LEU A 92 5.53 -5.13 -2.97
N LYS A 93 6.82 -4.99 -3.25
CA LYS A 93 7.91 -5.34 -2.34
C LYS A 93 8.97 -4.25 -2.28
N TRP A 94 9.78 -4.31 -1.22
CA TRP A 94 10.86 -3.38 -0.92
C TRP A 94 12.18 -4.10 -0.66
N ASN A 95 13.29 -3.38 -0.84
CA ASN A 95 14.66 -3.88 -0.72
C ASN A 95 14.97 -4.96 -1.78
N GLU A 96 14.82 -4.58 -3.04
CA GLU A 96 15.07 -5.45 -4.20
C GLU A 96 16.43 -6.15 -4.14
N THR A 97 17.49 -5.41 -3.77
CA THR A 97 18.87 -5.91 -3.69
C THR A 97 19.07 -6.96 -2.59
N GLY A 98 18.17 -7.02 -1.60
CA GLY A 98 18.19 -8.01 -0.53
C GLY A 98 17.43 -9.30 -0.84
N ASP A 99 16.60 -9.31 -1.90
CA ASP A 99 15.86 -10.51 -2.33
C ASP A 99 16.67 -11.27 -3.40
N SER A 100 16.63 -12.59 -3.39
CA SER A 100 17.25 -13.45 -4.41
C SER A 100 16.26 -14.11 -5.37
N SER A 101 14.97 -13.75 -5.26
CA SER A 101 13.93 -14.22 -6.17
C SER A 101 14.25 -13.85 -7.63
N THR A 102 13.90 -14.72 -8.58
CA THR A 102 14.24 -14.55 -10.00
C THR A 102 13.22 -13.73 -10.77
N ASP A 103 11.98 -13.68 -10.29
CA ASP A 103 10.83 -13.17 -11.05
C ASP A 103 10.46 -11.74 -10.62
N LYS A 104 11.49 -10.92 -10.37
CA LYS A 104 11.33 -9.54 -9.92
C LYS A 104 11.12 -8.59 -11.09
N ILE A 105 10.13 -7.72 -10.94
CA ILE A 105 9.90 -6.58 -11.82
C ILE A 105 10.30 -5.32 -11.07
N ILE A 106 11.36 -4.66 -11.50
CA ILE A 106 11.79 -3.39 -10.90
C ILE A 106 10.74 -2.32 -11.14
N LEU A 107 10.32 -1.63 -10.08
CA LEU A 107 9.27 -0.64 -10.14
C LEU A 107 9.80 0.77 -9.88
N THR A 108 9.14 1.73 -10.49
CA THR A 108 9.27 3.14 -10.15
C THR A 108 7.91 3.66 -9.76
N LEU A 109 7.72 3.92 -8.46
CA LEU A 109 6.46 4.47 -7.96
C LEU A 109 6.40 5.97 -8.21
N LYS A 110 5.27 6.43 -8.74
CA LYS A 110 5.03 7.84 -9.07
C LYS A 110 3.69 8.31 -8.52
N LYS A 111 3.62 9.58 -8.15
CA LYS A 111 2.36 10.28 -7.83
C LYS A 111 1.50 10.53 -9.07
N THR A 112 2.10 10.52 -10.25
CA THR A 112 1.39 10.75 -11.52
C THR A 112 0.44 9.58 -11.79
N PRO A 113 -0.88 9.82 -11.93
CA PRO A 113 -1.83 8.76 -12.23
C PRO A 113 -1.59 8.19 -13.64
N PRO A 114 -2.03 6.94 -13.91
CA PRO A 114 -1.97 6.35 -15.25
C PRO A 114 -2.72 7.20 -16.27
N SER A 115 -2.19 7.31 -17.48
CA SER A 115 -2.72 8.17 -18.56
C SER A 115 -4.10 7.76 -19.09
N ASN A 116 -4.62 6.58 -18.73
CA ASN A 116 -5.88 6.02 -19.23
C ASN A 116 -6.96 5.83 -18.13
N ALA A 117 -6.97 6.64 -17.08
CA ALA A 117 -8.00 6.59 -16.02
C ALA A 117 -9.41 7.07 -16.45
N SER A 118 -9.70 7.18 -17.76
CA SER A 118 -11.05 7.41 -18.27
C SER A 118 -11.40 6.32 -19.29
N LYS A 119 -12.20 5.35 -18.86
CA LYS A 119 -13.13 4.67 -19.76
C LYS A 119 -14.54 5.01 -19.30
N THR A 120 -15.01 6.18 -19.67
CA THR A 120 -16.45 6.42 -19.79
C THR A 120 -16.97 5.44 -20.83
N LYS A 121 -17.46 4.28 -20.40
CA LYS A 121 -18.30 3.42 -21.24
C LYS A 121 -19.67 4.09 -21.32
N THR A 122 -19.83 5.04 -22.22
CA THR A 122 -21.16 5.51 -22.62
C THR A 122 -21.88 4.30 -23.22
N ARG A 123 -22.89 3.78 -22.52
CA ARG A 123 -23.88 2.89 -23.15
C ARG A 123 -24.78 3.80 -23.96
N ASP A 124 -24.50 3.93 -25.25
CA ASP A 124 -25.48 4.48 -26.18
C ASP A 124 -26.67 3.52 -26.31
N ALA A 125 -27.82 4.14 -26.54
CA ALA A 125 -29.19 3.69 -26.29
C ALA A 125 -29.63 2.41 -27.00
#